data_AF-A0A9D1SU35-F1
#
_entry.id   AF-A0A9D1SU35-F1
#
_cell.length_a   1.000
_cell.length_b   1.000
_cell.length_c   1.000
_cell.angle_alpha   90.00
_cell.angle_beta   90.00
_cell.angle_gamma   90.00
#
_symmetry.space_group_name_H-M   'P 1'
#
loop_
_entity.id
_entity.type
_entity.pdbx_description
1 polymer ?
#
loop_
_entity_poly.entity_id
_entity_poly.type
_entity_poly.pdbx_seq_one_letter_code
_entity_poly.pdbx_strand_id
1 'polypeptide(L)'
;MNESFLEDSRYIYETGSRSDNYFYSHSDFGYNTSAIVPVENSAGEIVAIIGVELAMKTLEAARTEYVIYVILLGALLTAIVITAFLVYLRRAVIRPVQLVTEEADAFVHNETEVSERLLQISTGDEIEQMAGSVRQMEIDINRYISELTAVTAERERIGAELNIAAKIQTDMLPSIFPPFPEREEFDLYASMTPAKEVGGDFYDFFMIDEDRLAMVIADVSGKGVPAALFMVISKTLLKNYAQSGLSAREVLETVNDKLCENNHADMFVTVWIGILRISTGEMDCANAGHEYPVIRRGNGEYGLLKDKHGFVLAGMENIRQHGYEICLEPGDSLFLYTDGVPEAMGPGEELFGTARMLEALNMAAEESPRETLAVVKKEIEQFTEDCPQFDDITMMCFHYKGAEDSAEKDICASITLPAADESIPRVTELAEEKMQAAGIPRKVQMQMDIAIDELFSNIAHYAYPQETGEATVDIRITKDPGEVELTFRDQGIPYDPLAKTDPDVTSPAEDREAGGVGIYIVKQSMDEMFYEYRDGQNILRIRKKFETCTE
;
A
#
# COMPACT_ATOMS: atom_id res chain seq x y z
N MET A 1 80.55 -1.72 -96.99
CA MET A 1 80.18 -3.16 -97.07
C MET A 1 80.78 -3.89 -95.88
N ASN A 2 80.00 -4.71 -95.20
CA ASN A 2 80.44 -5.50 -94.04
C ASN A 2 81.48 -6.56 -94.48
N GLU A 3 82.65 -6.63 -93.83
CA GLU A 3 83.71 -7.60 -94.19
C GLU A 3 83.23 -9.05 -94.13
N SER A 4 82.42 -9.38 -93.11
CA SER A 4 81.83 -10.71 -92.95
C SER A 4 80.92 -11.10 -94.13
N PHE A 5 80.21 -10.14 -94.74
CA PHE A 5 79.39 -10.41 -95.92
C PHE A 5 80.23 -10.76 -97.16
N LEU A 6 81.39 -10.12 -97.32
CA LEU A 6 82.29 -10.37 -98.44
C LEU A 6 83.01 -11.72 -98.29
N GLU A 7 83.44 -12.07 -97.07
CA GLU A 7 84.07 -13.36 -96.76
C GLU A 7 83.11 -14.52 -97.00
N ASP A 8 81.86 -14.43 -96.52
CA ASP A 8 80.87 -15.49 -96.71
C ASP A 8 80.37 -15.58 -98.16
N SER A 9 80.24 -14.45 -98.86
CA SER A 9 79.91 -14.48 -100.30
C SER A 9 81.00 -15.17 -101.11
N ARG A 10 82.28 -14.93 -100.75
CA ARG A 10 83.42 -15.62 -101.35
C ARG A 10 83.40 -17.11 -101.00
N TYR A 11 83.13 -17.46 -99.74
CA TYR A 11 83.02 -18.85 -99.31
C TYR A 11 81.93 -19.61 -100.08
N ILE A 12 80.75 -19.02 -100.28
CA ILE A 12 79.66 -19.63 -101.06
C ILE A 12 80.08 -19.81 -102.53
N TYR A 13 80.76 -18.82 -103.12
CA TYR A 13 81.27 -18.91 -104.48
C TYR A 13 82.35 -19.99 -104.65
N GLU A 14 83.23 -20.15 -103.66
CA GLU A 14 84.35 -21.09 -103.71
C GLU A 14 83.94 -22.53 -103.38
N THR A 15 82.97 -22.73 -102.49
CA THR A 15 82.62 -24.06 -101.95
C THR A 15 81.30 -24.62 -102.46
N GLY A 16 80.43 -23.80 -103.05
CA GLY A 16 79.08 -24.20 -103.48
C GLY A 16 78.11 -24.49 -102.34
N SER A 17 78.54 -24.38 -101.09
CA SER A 17 77.72 -24.67 -99.92
C SER A 17 76.82 -23.47 -99.60
N ARG A 18 75.54 -23.73 -99.31
CA ARG A 18 74.61 -22.70 -98.83
C ARG A 18 75.00 -22.31 -97.39
N SER A 19 74.97 -21.02 -97.07
CA SER A 19 75.15 -20.58 -95.67
C SER A 19 73.94 -20.95 -94.82
N ASP A 20 74.20 -21.49 -93.61
CA ASP A 20 73.19 -21.82 -92.61
C ASP A 20 72.65 -20.58 -91.87
N ASN A 21 73.33 -19.44 -91.98
CA ASN A 21 72.97 -18.20 -91.29
C ASN A 21 72.46 -17.14 -92.27
N TYR A 22 71.31 -16.53 -91.96
CA TYR A 22 70.82 -15.34 -92.67
C TYR A 22 71.77 -14.17 -92.41
N PHE A 23 72.31 -13.58 -93.48
CA PHE A 23 73.29 -12.51 -93.37
C PHE A 23 72.62 -11.20 -93.00
N TYR A 24 73.15 -10.48 -92.02
CA TYR A 24 72.73 -9.11 -91.71
C TYR A 24 73.76 -8.14 -92.27
N SER A 25 73.35 -7.29 -93.21
CA SER A 25 74.23 -6.31 -93.84
C SER A 25 73.70 -4.88 -93.64
N HIS A 26 74.62 -3.92 -93.56
CA HIS A 26 74.32 -2.52 -93.76
C HIS A 26 74.93 -2.12 -95.10
N SER A 27 74.07 -1.95 -96.11
CA SER A 27 74.46 -1.44 -97.43
C SER A 27 74.15 0.06 -97.52
N ASP A 28 74.53 0.69 -98.62
CA ASP A 28 74.18 2.09 -98.91
C ASP A 28 72.65 2.29 -99.03
N PHE A 29 71.88 1.18 -99.11
CA PHE A 29 70.42 1.15 -99.17
C PHE A 29 69.75 0.80 -97.83
N GLY A 30 70.51 0.59 -96.75
CA GLY A 30 70.00 0.41 -95.39
C GLY A 30 70.28 -0.95 -94.75
N TYR A 31 69.60 -1.23 -93.64
CA TYR A 31 69.71 -2.49 -92.89
C TYR A 31 68.90 -3.59 -93.57
N ASN A 32 69.59 -4.57 -94.14
CA ASN A 32 69.00 -5.64 -94.95
C ASN A 32 69.42 -7.01 -94.43
N THR A 33 68.60 -8.02 -94.71
CA THR A 33 69.01 -9.42 -94.65
C THR A 33 69.20 -9.97 -96.05
N SER A 34 70.30 -10.69 -96.27
CA SER A 34 70.67 -11.20 -97.59
C SER A 34 70.74 -12.72 -97.56
N ALA A 35 70.30 -13.36 -98.64
CA ALA A 35 70.45 -14.80 -98.87
C ALA A 35 71.10 -15.01 -100.23
N ILE A 36 72.15 -15.85 -100.29
CA ILE A 36 72.97 -16.04 -101.48
C ILE A 36 72.97 -17.52 -101.87
N VAL A 37 72.84 -17.79 -103.17
CA VAL A 37 72.87 -19.13 -103.75
C VAL A 37 73.85 -19.15 -104.93
N PRO A 38 74.74 -20.15 -105.03
CA PRO A 38 75.63 -20.30 -106.19
C PRO A 38 74.86 -20.77 -107.42
N VAL A 39 75.29 -20.32 -108.61
CA VAL A 39 74.74 -20.72 -109.91
C VAL A 39 75.81 -21.51 -110.64
N GLU A 40 75.50 -22.77 -110.91
CA GLU A 40 76.38 -23.70 -111.60
C GLU A 40 76.08 -23.75 -113.10
N ASN A 41 77.11 -23.93 -113.91
CA ASN A 41 76.96 -24.24 -115.34
C ASN A 41 76.60 -25.72 -115.55
N SER A 42 76.36 -26.11 -116.80
CA SER A 42 76.04 -27.50 -117.17
C SER A 42 77.16 -28.52 -116.87
N ALA A 43 78.36 -28.06 -116.52
CA ALA A 43 79.50 -28.88 -116.10
C ALA A 43 79.66 -28.95 -114.55
N GLY A 44 78.77 -28.30 -113.78
CA GLY A 44 78.81 -28.27 -112.33
C GLY A 44 79.78 -27.23 -111.73
N GLU A 45 80.30 -26.30 -112.54
CA GLU A 45 81.19 -25.24 -112.06
C GLU A 45 80.38 -23.99 -111.71
N ILE A 46 80.68 -23.38 -110.56
CA ILE A 46 80.00 -22.18 -110.08
C ILE A 46 80.46 -20.98 -110.92
N VAL A 47 79.56 -20.46 -111.75
CA VAL A 47 79.86 -19.35 -112.67
C VAL A 47 79.31 -18.01 -112.19
N ALA A 48 78.34 -18.02 -111.26
CA ALA A 48 77.80 -16.80 -110.65
C ALA A 48 77.24 -17.09 -109.25
N ILE A 49 76.90 -16.02 -108.53
CA ILE A 49 76.09 -16.09 -107.32
C ILE A 49 74.86 -15.21 -107.51
N ILE A 50 73.71 -15.69 -107.04
CA ILE A 50 72.48 -14.91 -106.95
C ILE A 50 72.24 -14.58 -105.48
N GLY A 51 72.27 -13.30 -105.16
CA GLY A 51 71.88 -12.77 -103.86
C GLY A 51 70.48 -12.16 -103.93
N VAL A 52 69.62 -12.49 -102.97
CA VAL A 52 68.37 -11.75 -102.72
C VAL A 52 68.56 -10.96 -101.43
N GLU A 53 68.35 -9.65 -101.49
CA GLU A 53 68.30 -8.79 -100.30
C GLU A 53 66.85 -8.46 -99.96
N LEU A 54 66.52 -8.58 -98.68
CA LEU A 54 65.24 -8.14 -98.12
C LEU A 54 65.50 -7.04 -97.09
N ALA A 55 64.77 -5.92 -97.18
CA ALA A 55 64.91 -4.83 -96.22
C ALA A 55 64.45 -5.28 -94.82
N MET A 56 65.29 -5.10 -93.80
CA MET A 56 64.96 -5.57 -92.46
C MET A 56 63.80 -4.77 -91.83
N LYS A 57 63.58 -3.54 -92.30
CA LYS A 57 62.44 -2.68 -91.95
C LYS A 57 61.07 -3.34 -92.21
N THR A 58 60.92 -4.17 -93.25
CA THR A 58 59.64 -4.86 -93.52
C THR A 58 59.41 -6.02 -92.56
N LEU A 59 60.47 -6.76 -92.21
CA LEU A 59 60.42 -7.82 -91.20
C LEU A 59 60.20 -7.26 -89.78
N GLU A 60 60.86 -6.15 -89.42
CA GLU A 60 60.64 -5.47 -88.14
C GLU A 60 59.23 -4.90 -88.01
N ALA A 61 58.66 -4.34 -89.09
CA ALA A 61 57.28 -3.89 -89.11
C ALA A 61 56.31 -5.05 -88.88
N ALA A 62 56.47 -6.17 -89.60
CA ALA A 62 55.65 -7.37 -89.42
C ALA A 62 55.79 -7.98 -88.02
N ARG A 63 57.01 -8.01 -87.46
CA ARG A 63 57.25 -8.46 -86.08
C ARG A 63 56.57 -7.54 -85.06
N THR A 64 56.69 -6.22 -85.23
CA THR A 64 56.10 -5.23 -84.32
C THR A 64 54.57 -5.32 -84.35
N GLU A 65 53.99 -5.44 -85.54
CA GLU A 65 52.56 -5.66 -85.73
C GLU A 65 52.10 -6.96 -85.06
N TYR A 66 52.81 -8.07 -85.24
CA TYR A 66 52.52 -9.33 -84.55
C TYR A 66 52.57 -9.18 -83.01
N VAL A 67 53.62 -8.56 -82.46
CA VAL A 67 53.77 -8.34 -81.01
C VAL A 67 52.64 -7.47 -80.47
N ILE A 68 52.27 -6.39 -81.17
CA ILE A 68 51.14 -5.53 -80.80
C ILE A 68 49.84 -6.33 -80.79
N TYR A 69 49.57 -7.14 -81.82
CA TYR A 69 48.36 -7.98 -81.86
C TYR A 69 48.31 -8.98 -80.72
N VAL A 70 49.43 -9.64 -80.38
CA VAL A 70 49.49 -10.57 -79.25
C VAL A 70 49.23 -9.86 -77.91
N ILE A 71 49.82 -8.68 -77.71
CA ILE A 71 49.59 -7.88 -76.50
C ILE A 71 48.13 -7.44 -76.42
N LEU A 72 47.54 -6.95 -77.51
CA LEU A 72 46.14 -6.52 -77.55
C LEU A 72 45.18 -7.69 -77.30
N LEU A 73 45.45 -8.86 -77.89
CA LEU A 73 44.67 -10.08 -77.66
C LEU A 73 44.79 -10.54 -76.21
N GLY A 74 45.99 -10.52 -75.64
CA GLY A 74 46.23 -10.85 -74.24
C GLY A 74 45.52 -9.89 -73.28
N ALA A 75 45.57 -8.58 -73.56
CA ALA A 75 44.86 -7.56 -72.80
C ALA A 75 43.33 -7.75 -72.89
N LEU A 76 42.80 -8.06 -74.08
CA LEU A 76 41.39 -8.34 -74.30
C LEU A 76 40.92 -9.57 -73.51
N LEU A 77 41.64 -10.69 -73.59
CA LEU A 77 41.33 -11.90 -72.83
C LEU A 77 41.37 -11.65 -71.32
N THR A 78 42.38 -10.91 -70.85
CA THR A 78 42.49 -10.53 -69.44
C THR A 78 41.30 -9.67 -69.00
N ALA A 79 40.90 -8.68 -69.80
CA ALA A 79 39.74 -7.85 -69.52
C ALA A 79 38.44 -8.66 -69.46
N ILE A 80 38.27 -9.65 -70.35
CA ILE A 80 37.11 -10.56 -70.34
C ILE A 80 37.08 -11.39 -69.05
N VAL A 81 38.21 -11.98 -68.65
CA VAL A 81 38.31 -12.78 -67.41
C VAL A 81 38.03 -11.93 -66.18
N ILE A 82 38.61 -10.72 -66.11
CA ILE A 82 38.34 -9.78 -65.01
C ILE A 82 36.85 -9.42 -64.97
N THR A 83 36.24 -9.12 -66.11
CA THR A 83 34.81 -8.77 -66.19
C THR A 83 33.94 -9.93 -65.74
N ALA A 84 34.23 -11.15 -66.21
CA ALA A 84 33.50 -12.35 -65.80
C ALA A 84 33.64 -12.61 -64.29
N PHE A 85 34.85 -12.44 -63.74
CA PHE A 85 35.11 -12.58 -62.31
C PHE A 85 34.38 -11.52 -61.48
N LEU A 86 34.36 -10.26 -61.91
CA LEU A 86 33.61 -9.19 -61.23
C LEU A 86 32.09 -9.44 -61.26
N VAL A 87 31.56 -9.94 -62.37
CA VAL A 87 30.14 -10.32 -62.48
C VAL A 87 29.83 -11.51 -61.57
N TYR A 88 30.72 -12.50 -61.51
CA TYR A 88 30.60 -13.63 -60.59
C TYR A 88 30.62 -13.17 -59.12
N LEU A 89 31.63 -12.40 -58.72
CA LEU A 89 31.78 -11.89 -57.35
C LEU A 89 30.55 -11.06 -56.94
N ARG A 90 30.05 -10.23 -57.86
CA ARG A 90 28.85 -9.43 -57.61
C ARG A 90 27.61 -10.30 -57.36
N ARG A 91 27.43 -11.37 -58.14
CA ARG A 91 26.26 -12.25 -58.03
C ARG A 91 26.35 -13.24 -56.88
N ALA A 92 27.53 -13.81 -56.64
CA ALA A 92 27.74 -14.88 -55.68
C ALA A 92 27.95 -14.34 -54.26
N VAL A 93 28.60 -13.18 -54.09
CA VAL A 93 29.02 -12.68 -52.77
C VAL A 93 28.39 -11.33 -52.43
N ILE A 94 28.62 -10.31 -53.27
CA ILE A 94 28.28 -8.93 -52.91
C ILE A 94 26.76 -8.76 -52.75
N ARG A 95 25.96 -9.25 -53.71
CA ARG A 95 24.52 -9.05 -53.69
C ARG A 95 23.82 -9.78 -52.52
N PRO A 96 24.12 -11.06 -52.21
CA PRO A 96 23.58 -11.71 -51.02
C PRO A 96 23.92 -11.01 -49.71
N VAL A 97 25.17 -10.58 -49.52
CA VAL A 97 25.61 -9.87 -48.29
C VAL A 97 24.92 -8.51 -48.17
N GLN A 98 24.79 -7.77 -49.28
CA GLN A 98 24.03 -6.53 -49.30
C GLN A 98 22.58 -6.75 -48.89
N LEU A 99 21.94 -7.80 -49.41
CA LEU A 99 20.57 -8.14 -49.05
C LEU A 99 20.43 -8.45 -47.55
N VAL A 100 21.31 -9.28 -46.97
CA VAL A 100 21.27 -9.55 -45.51
C VAL A 100 21.42 -8.26 -44.70
N THR A 101 22.29 -7.35 -45.16
CA THR A 101 22.52 -6.06 -44.48
C THR A 101 21.31 -5.14 -44.59
N GLU A 102 20.72 -5.04 -45.78
CA GLU A 102 19.52 -4.24 -46.05
C GLU A 102 18.33 -4.72 -45.21
N GLU A 103 18.10 -6.04 -45.15
CA GLU A 103 16.98 -6.60 -44.39
C GLU A 103 17.20 -6.47 -42.87
N ALA A 104 18.43 -6.67 -42.38
CA ALA A 104 18.75 -6.44 -40.98
C ALA A 104 18.56 -4.96 -40.56
N ASP A 105 18.93 -4.01 -41.43
CA ASP A 105 18.73 -2.58 -41.19
C ASP A 105 17.25 -2.19 -41.26
N ALA A 106 16.49 -2.79 -42.18
CA ALA A 106 15.05 -2.59 -42.32
C ALA A 106 14.28 -3.08 -41.07
N PHE A 107 14.67 -4.24 -40.53
CA PHE A 107 14.09 -4.79 -39.30
C PHE A 107 14.27 -3.87 -38.09
N VAL A 108 15.43 -3.21 -37.98
CA VAL A 108 15.70 -2.24 -36.89
C VAL A 108 14.88 -0.97 -37.06
N HIS A 109 14.66 -0.51 -38.29
CA HIS A 109 14.12 0.83 -38.52
C HIS A 109 12.58 0.91 -38.56
N ASN A 110 11.86 -0.12 -39.04
CA ASN A 110 10.38 -0.08 -39.03
C ASN A 110 9.66 -1.37 -39.46
N GLU A 111 10.34 -2.43 -39.87
CA GLU A 111 9.68 -3.65 -40.36
C GLU A 111 9.67 -4.75 -39.27
N THR A 112 8.53 -4.93 -38.60
CA THR A 112 8.28 -6.14 -37.78
C THR A 112 7.84 -7.33 -38.64
N GLU A 113 7.85 -7.21 -39.96
CA GLU A 113 7.60 -8.33 -40.86
C GLU A 113 8.89 -9.14 -41.02
N VAL A 114 8.79 -10.46 -40.86
CA VAL A 114 9.91 -11.37 -41.07
C VAL A 114 10.24 -11.38 -42.56
N SER A 115 11.49 -11.12 -42.92
CA SER A 115 11.88 -11.00 -44.32
C SER A 115 11.74 -12.34 -45.06
N GLU A 116 10.86 -12.39 -46.06
CA GLU A 116 10.79 -13.48 -47.02
C GLU A 116 11.93 -13.43 -48.04
N ARG A 117 12.62 -12.29 -48.18
CA ARG A 117 13.71 -12.12 -49.15
C ARG A 117 14.97 -12.86 -48.73
N LEU A 118 15.20 -13.02 -47.42
CA LEU A 118 16.30 -13.84 -46.91
C LEU A 118 16.18 -15.31 -47.33
N LEU A 119 14.96 -15.84 -47.56
CA LEU A 119 14.74 -17.19 -48.10
C LEU A 119 15.19 -17.36 -49.56
N GLN A 120 15.41 -16.25 -50.28
CA GLN A 120 15.87 -16.29 -51.67
C GLN A 120 17.38 -16.53 -51.78
N ILE A 121 18.13 -16.40 -50.67
CA ILE A 121 19.56 -16.68 -50.63
C ILE A 121 19.75 -18.19 -50.50
N SER A 122 20.18 -18.82 -51.60
CA SER A 122 20.42 -20.28 -51.71
C SER A 122 21.81 -20.54 -52.29
N THR A 123 22.84 -20.06 -51.59
CA THR A 123 24.25 -20.14 -52.00
C THR A 123 24.92 -21.46 -51.62
N GLY A 124 24.36 -22.21 -50.67
CA GLY A 124 24.91 -23.47 -50.17
C GLY A 124 26.17 -23.32 -49.31
N ASP A 125 26.43 -22.12 -48.80
CA ASP A 125 27.63 -21.73 -48.07
C ASP A 125 27.28 -20.99 -46.75
N GLU A 126 28.29 -20.40 -46.10
CA GLU A 126 28.13 -19.66 -44.84
C GLU A 126 27.21 -18.45 -44.96
N ILE A 127 27.01 -17.89 -46.17
CA ILE A 127 26.13 -16.74 -46.38
C ILE A 127 24.66 -17.16 -46.24
N GLU A 128 24.29 -18.34 -46.74
CA GLU A 128 22.95 -18.90 -46.56
C GLU A 128 22.67 -19.20 -45.07
N GLN A 129 23.64 -19.74 -44.34
CA GLN A 129 23.51 -19.98 -42.91
C GLN A 129 23.33 -18.66 -42.12
N MET A 130 24.08 -17.62 -42.50
CA MET A 130 23.93 -16.29 -41.90
C MET A 130 22.53 -15.71 -42.17
N ALA A 131 22.04 -15.78 -43.40
CA ALA A 131 20.69 -15.33 -43.76
C ALA A 131 19.61 -16.08 -42.95
N GLY A 132 19.74 -17.40 -42.79
CA GLY A 132 18.85 -18.19 -41.96
C GLY A 132 18.88 -17.79 -40.47
N SER A 133 20.06 -17.48 -39.94
CA SER A 133 20.24 -17.05 -38.55
C SER A 133 19.62 -15.67 -38.28
N VAL A 134 19.80 -14.71 -39.20
CA VAL A 134 19.17 -13.37 -39.13
C VAL A 134 17.65 -13.52 -39.18
N ARG A 135 17.12 -14.30 -40.11
CA ARG A 135 15.67 -14.56 -40.19
C ARG A 135 15.12 -15.21 -38.92
N GLN A 136 15.85 -16.15 -38.31
CA GLN A 136 15.43 -16.76 -37.05
C GLN A 136 15.41 -15.74 -35.91
N MET A 137 16.39 -14.85 -35.87
CA MET A 137 16.43 -13.73 -34.92
C MET A 137 15.22 -12.80 -35.10
N GLU A 138 14.85 -12.45 -36.33
CA GLU A 138 13.65 -11.64 -36.63
C GLU A 138 12.39 -12.30 -36.06
N ILE A 139 12.21 -13.62 -36.28
CA ILE A 139 11.08 -14.39 -35.75
C ILE A 139 11.05 -14.36 -34.22
N ASP A 140 12.20 -14.63 -33.59
CA ASP A 140 12.29 -14.72 -32.14
C ASP A 140 12.06 -13.36 -31.46
N ILE A 141 12.57 -12.27 -32.05
CA ILE A 141 12.35 -10.90 -31.58
C ILE A 141 10.86 -10.53 -31.73
N ASN A 142 10.24 -10.81 -32.87
CA ASN A 142 8.82 -10.53 -33.07
C ASN A 142 7.94 -11.28 -32.08
N ARG A 143 8.24 -12.56 -31.83
CA ARG A 143 7.55 -13.34 -30.80
C ARG A 143 7.75 -12.71 -29.42
N TYR A 144 8.97 -12.35 -29.07
CA TYR A 144 9.27 -11.71 -27.79
C TYR A 144 8.54 -10.37 -27.62
N ILE A 145 8.51 -9.52 -28.65
CA ILE A 145 7.75 -8.26 -28.65
C ILE A 145 6.26 -8.55 -28.43
N SER A 146 5.68 -9.50 -29.18
CA SER A 146 4.26 -9.85 -29.03
C SER A 146 3.93 -10.38 -27.63
N GLU A 147 4.78 -11.24 -27.07
CA GLU A 147 4.62 -11.76 -25.70
C GLU A 147 4.75 -10.64 -24.67
N LEU A 148 5.74 -9.77 -24.82
CA LEU A 148 5.97 -8.64 -23.92
C LEU A 148 4.81 -7.64 -23.98
N THR A 149 4.30 -7.32 -25.17
CA THR A 149 3.13 -6.45 -25.33
C THR A 149 1.90 -7.06 -24.68
N ALA A 150 1.65 -8.36 -24.88
CA ALA A 150 0.51 -9.04 -24.25
C ALA A 150 0.61 -9.07 -22.72
N VAL A 151 1.79 -9.40 -22.17
CA VAL A 151 2.03 -9.42 -20.71
C VAL A 151 1.94 -8.02 -20.11
N THR A 152 2.45 -7.00 -20.81
CA THR A 152 2.38 -5.61 -20.36
C THR A 152 0.94 -5.11 -20.36
N ALA A 153 0.18 -5.36 -21.44
CA ALA A 153 -1.22 -4.99 -21.52
C ALA A 153 -2.07 -5.69 -20.43
N GLU A 154 -1.80 -6.96 -20.14
CA GLU A 154 -2.49 -7.68 -19.06
C GLU A 154 -2.12 -7.13 -17.67
N ARG A 155 -0.84 -6.79 -17.44
CA ARG A 155 -0.42 -6.14 -16.19
C ARG A 155 -1.06 -4.77 -16.00
N GLU A 156 -1.14 -3.96 -17.06
CA GLU A 156 -1.82 -2.67 -17.03
C GLU A 156 -3.31 -2.83 -16.74
N ARG A 157 -3.96 -3.83 -17.35
CA ARG A 157 -5.37 -4.16 -17.10
C ARG A 157 -5.60 -4.52 -15.63
N ILE A 158 -4.79 -5.43 -15.07
CA ILE A 158 -4.86 -5.82 -13.65
C ILE A 158 -4.60 -4.62 -12.73
N GLY A 159 -3.58 -3.81 -13.03
CA GLY A 159 -3.28 -2.60 -12.28
C GLY A 159 -4.43 -1.59 -12.29
N ALA A 160 -5.11 -1.42 -13.44
CA ALA A 160 -6.31 -0.58 -13.53
C ALA A 160 -7.47 -1.13 -12.70
N GLU A 161 -7.71 -2.44 -12.70
CA GLU A 161 -8.73 -3.08 -11.87
C GLU A 161 -8.44 -2.94 -10.37
N LEU A 162 -7.18 -3.10 -9.96
CA LEU A 162 -6.77 -2.88 -8.57
C LEU A 162 -6.91 -1.42 -8.14
N ASN A 163 -6.58 -0.46 -9.01
CA ASN A 163 -6.81 0.96 -8.72
C ASN A 163 -8.30 1.30 -8.52
N ILE A 164 -9.19 0.65 -9.28
CA ILE A 164 -10.64 0.80 -9.07
C ILE A 164 -11.03 0.21 -7.71
N ALA A 165 -10.51 -0.96 -7.36
CA ALA A 165 -10.78 -1.59 -6.06
C ALA A 165 -10.27 -0.72 -4.89
N ALA A 166 -9.07 -0.15 -5.00
CA ALA A 166 -8.48 0.79 -4.04
C ALA A 166 -9.39 2.00 -3.81
N LYS A 167 -9.93 2.56 -4.90
CA LYS A 167 -10.86 3.68 -4.82
C LYS A 167 -12.16 3.30 -4.13
N ILE A 168 -12.74 2.15 -4.48
CA ILE A 168 -13.96 1.64 -3.83
C ILE A 168 -13.72 1.45 -2.32
N GLN A 169 -12.56 0.87 -1.95
CA GLN A 169 -12.18 0.70 -0.55
C GLN A 169 -12.09 2.03 0.19
N THR A 170 -11.41 3.02 -0.41
CA THR A 170 -11.27 4.35 0.17
C THR A 170 -12.63 5.03 0.36
N ASP A 171 -13.54 4.88 -0.61
CA ASP A 171 -14.91 5.43 -0.55
C ASP A 171 -15.79 4.74 0.52
N MET A 172 -15.43 3.53 0.97
CA MET A 172 -16.14 2.80 2.04
C MET A 172 -15.72 3.26 3.44
N LEU A 173 -14.57 3.92 3.58
CA LEU A 173 -14.09 4.48 4.84
C LEU A 173 -14.62 5.91 5.03
N PRO A 174 -14.87 6.35 6.27
CA PRO A 174 -15.21 7.74 6.53
C PRO A 174 -14.07 8.68 6.07
N SER A 175 -14.37 9.55 5.11
CA SER A 175 -13.37 10.44 4.47
C SER A 175 -13.72 11.92 4.55
N ILE A 176 -14.89 12.26 5.10
CA ILE A 176 -15.32 13.64 5.32
C ILE A 176 -14.92 14.07 6.72
N PHE A 177 -14.13 15.14 6.82
CA PHE A 177 -13.65 15.71 8.08
C PHE A 177 -13.89 17.23 8.12
N PRO A 178 -14.37 17.80 9.25
CA PRO A 178 -14.83 17.09 10.45
C PRO A 178 -16.09 16.25 10.15
N PRO A 179 -16.24 15.07 10.79
CA PRO A 179 -17.29 14.12 10.43
C PRO A 179 -18.68 14.55 10.88
N PHE A 180 -18.74 15.35 11.95
CA PHE A 180 -19.97 15.93 12.49
C PHE A 180 -19.75 17.43 12.69
N PRO A 181 -19.82 18.26 11.64
CA PRO A 181 -19.48 19.69 11.71
C PRO A 181 -20.35 20.50 12.67
N GLU A 182 -21.54 20.00 13.01
CA GLU A 182 -22.50 20.63 13.92
C GLU A 182 -22.27 20.22 15.39
N ARG A 183 -21.28 19.35 15.65
CA ARG A 183 -20.94 18.86 16.98
C ARG A 183 -19.64 19.52 17.44
N GLU A 184 -19.70 20.22 18.56
CA GLU A 184 -18.56 20.89 19.18
C GLU A 184 -18.01 20.09 20.38
N GLU A 185 -18.73 19.04 20.79
CA GLU A 185 -18.44 18.25 21.99
C GLU A 185 -17.15 17.40 21.85
N PHE A 186 -16.66 17.23 20.63
CA PHE A 186 -15.46 16.48 20.32
C PHE A 186 -14.82 16.91 19.00
N ASP A 187 -13.61 16.43 18.75
CA ASP A 187 -12.92 16.53 17.46
C ASP A 187 -12.35 15.15 17.09
N LEU A 188 -12.39 14.79 15.81
CA LEU A 188 -11.99 13.47 15.34
C LEU A 188 -11.32 13.57 13.97
N TYR A 189 -10.16 12.93 13.85
CA TYR A 189 -9.50 12.74 12.56
C TYR A 189 -8.96 11.30 12.46
N ALA A 190 -9.06 10.71 11.27
CA ALA A 190 -8.57 9.37 11.01
C ALA A 190 -7.95 9.29 9.61
N SER A 191 -7.00 8.38 9.44
CA SER A 191 -6.33 8.13 8.17
C SER A 191 -5.90 6.68 8.05
N MET A 192 -5.92 6.14 6.83
CA MET A 192 -5.38 4.84 6.47
C MET A 192 -4.47 4.99 5.26
N THR A 193 -3.26 4.45 5.33
CA THR A 193 -2.31 4.36 4.22
C THR A 193 -2.01 2.88 3.96
N PRO A 194 -2.54 2.26 2.89
CA PRO A 194 -2.33 0.85 2.63
C PRO A 194 -0.91 0.56 2.10
N ALA A 195 -0.34 -0.60 2.44
CA ALA A 195 0.97 -1.05 1.98
C ALA A 195 0.96 -1.59 0.54
N LYS A 196 -0.21 -2.04 0.08
CA LYS A 196 -0.47 -2.47 -1.30
C LYS A 196 -1.59 -1.63 -1.91
N GLU A 197 -2.04 -1.99 -3.12
CA GLU A 197 -3.15 -1.31 -3.78
C GLU A 197 -4.44 -1.35 -2.94
N VAL A 198 -4.68 -2.44 -2.20
CA VAL A 198 -5.80 -2.58 -1.24
C VAL A 198 -5.32 -3.22 0.06
N GLY A 199 -5.84 -2.72 1.18
CA GLY A 199 -5.45 -3.11 2.54
C GLY A 199 -6.46 -4.01 3.26
N GLY A 200 -6.06 -4.59 4.39
CA GLY A 200 -6.92 -5.30 5.35
C GLY A 200 -7.44 -4.39 6.46
N ASP A 201 -6.67 -3.35 6.80
CA ASP A 201 -7.01 -2.36 7.80
C ASP A 201 -8.29 -1.57 7.50
N PHE A 202 -8.95 -1.12 8.57
CA PHE A 202 -10.00 -0.12 8.47
C PHE A 202 -10.25 0.62 9.79
N TYR A 203 -10.91 1.77 9.64
CA TYR A 203 -11.56 2.48 10.73
C TYR A 203 -13.02 2.80 10.36
N ASP A 204 -13.86 2.99 11.36
CA ASP A 204 -15.19 3.55 11.20
C ASP A 204 -15.55 4.39 12.42
N PHE A 205 -16.41 5.38 12.21
CA PHE A 205 -17.04 6.12 13.29
C PHE A 205 -18.43 6.56 12.84
N PHE A 206 -19.40 6.43 13.74
CA PHE A 206 -20.78 6.75 13.42
C PHE A 206 -21.59 6.98 14.70
N MET A 207 -22.59 7.85 14.60
CA MET A 207 -23.59 8.01 15.64
C MET A 207 -24.52 6.79 15.65
N ILE A 208 -24.66 6.15 16.82
CA ILE A 208 -25.70 5.15 17.06
C ILE A 208 -27.05 5.86 17.23
N ASP A 209 -27.05 6.99 17.93
CA ASP A 209 -28.17 7.90 18.15
C ASP A 209 -27.65 9.32 18.42
N GLU A 210 -28.46 10.22 19.02
CA GLU A 210 -28.07 11.61 19.26
C GLU A 210 -26.95 11.80 20.30
N ASP A 211 -26.68 10.82 21.16
CA ASP A 211 -25.78 10.93 22.31
C ASP A 211 -24.67 9.85 22.31
N ARG A 212 -24.80 8.80 21.49
CA ARG A 212 -23.82 7.71 21.44
C ARG A 212 -23.02 7.71 20.14
N LEU A 213 -21.71 7.93 20.25
CA LEU A 213 -20.73 7.82 19.16
C LEU A 213 -20.00 6.48 19.24
N ALA A 214 -20.06 5.68 18.18
CA ALA A 214 -19.22 4.49 18.03
C ALA A 214 -17.93 4.85 17.28
N MET A 215 -16.81 4.30 17.74
CA MET A 215 -15.49 4.35 17.13
C MET A 215 -14.96 2.93 16.98
N VAL A 216 -14.42 2.60 15.81
CA VAL A 216 -13.91 1.28 15.47
C VAL A 216 -12.58 1.43 14.75
N ILE A 217 -11.60 0.62 15.15
CA ILE A 217 -10.38 0.37 14.38
C ILE A 217 -10.10 -1.13 14.36
N ALA A 218 -9.57 -1.62 13.24
CA ALA A 218 -9.39 -3.04 13.05
C ALA A 218 -8.36 -3.35 11.95
N ASP A 219 -7.73 -4.51 12.08
CA ASP A 219 -6.81 -5.09 11.09
C ASP A 219 -7.22 -6.52 10.76
N VAL A 220 -7.28 -6.83 9.47
CA VAL A 220 -7.62 -8.15 8.93
C VAL A 220 -6.36 -8.89 8.55
N SER A 221 -6.23 -10.13 9.04
CA SER A 221 -5.12 -11.00 8.69
C SER A 221 -4.99 -11.21 7.17
N GLY A 222 -3.80 -11.00 6.63
CA GLY A 222 -3.51 -11.15 5.20
C GLY A 222 -3.48 -9.81 4.48
N LYS A 223 -3.29 -9.81 3.16
CA LYS A 223 -3.11 -8.59 2.35
C LYS A 223 -3.77 -8.72 0.99
N GLY A 224 -4.09 -7.59 0.35
CA GLY A 224 -4.68 -7.58 -0.97
C GLY A 224 -6.19 -7.85 -0.98
N VAL A 225 -6.71 -8.32 -2.12
CA VAL A 225 -8.16 -8.40 -2.37
C VAL A 225 -8.95 -9.24 -1.35
N PRO A 226 -8.49 -10.44 -0.91
CA PRO A 226 -9.23 -11.22 0.07
C PRO A 226 -9.40 -10.51 1.41
N ALA A 227 -8.34 -9.87 1.92
CA ALA A 227 -8.38 -9.10 3.16
C ALA A 227 -9.32 -7.89 3.04
N ALA A 228 -9.25 -7.16 1.92
CA ALA A 228 -10.15 -6.04 1.65
C ALA A 228 -11.63 -6.44 1.61
N LEU A 229 -11.98 -7.62 1.06
CA LEU A 229 -13.35 -8.12 1.07
C LEU A 229 -13.82 -8.47 2.49
N PHE A 230 -12.97 -9.12 3.27
CA PHE A 230 -13.28 -9.49 4.65
C PHE A 230 -13.39 -8.27 5.57
N MET A 231 -12.58 -7.24 5.32
CA MET A 231 -12.70 -5.92 5.93
C MET A 231 -14.11 -5.34 5.73
N VAL A 232 -14.61 -5.32 4.49
CA VAL A 232 -15.93 -4.74 4.18
C VAL A 232 -17.06 -5.48 4.90
N ILE A 233 -16.98 -6.80 4.97
CA ILE A 233 -17.94 -7.64 5.71
C ILE A 233 -17.86 -7.31 7.21
N SER A 234 -16.66 -7.29 7.78
CA SER A 234 -16.42 -7.00 9.20
C SER A 234 -16.93 -5.61 9.60
N LYS A 235 -16.56 -4.58 8.84
CA LYS A 235 -17.03 -3.19 9.03
C LYS A 235 -18.55 -3.09 9.01
N THR A 236 -19.20 -3.75 8.04
CA THR A 236 -20.66 -3.74 7.90
C THR A 236 -21.35 -4.42 9.08
N LEU A 237 -20.84 -5.57 9.53
CA LEU A 237 -21.40 -6.29 10.67
C LEU A 237 -21.22 -5.51 11.97
N LEU A 238 -20.02 -4.99 12.24
CA LEU A 238 -19.73 -4.17 13.42
C LEU A 238 -20.69 -2.97 13.50
N LYS A 239 -20.86 -2.25 12.40
CA LYS A 239 -21.77 -1.10 12.33
C LYS A 239 -23.22 -1.50 12.60
N ASN A 240 -23.73 -2.53 11.93
CA ASN A 240 -25.12 -2.96 12.07
C ASN A 240 -25.45 -3.39 13.51
N TYR A 241 -24.57 -4.18 14.13
CA TYR A 241 -24.80 -4.67 15.49
C TYR A 241 -24.61 -3.57 16.55
N ALA A 242 -23.66 -2.64 16.36
CA ALA A 242 -23.56 -1.46 17.22
C ALA A 242 -24.82 -0.58 17.14
N GLN A 243 -25.34 -0.33 15.94
CA GLN A 243 -26.59 0.42 15.76
C GLN A 243 -27.84 -0.30 16.29
N SER A 244 -27.73 -1.59 16.60
CA SER A 244 -28.79 -2.35 17.30
C SER A 244 -28.91 -2.01 18.79
N GLY A 245 -27.96 -1.22 19.33
CA GLY A 245 -27.92 -0.82 20.73
C GLY A 245 -27.27 -1.83 21.67
N LEU A 246 -26.56 -2.85 21.13
CA LEU A 246 -25.77 -3.81 21.90
C LEU A 246 -24.56 -3.14 22.56
N SER A 247 -24.07 -3.71 23.66
CA SER A 247 -22.80 -3.28 24.26
C SER A 247 -21.61 -3.65 23.37
N ALA A 248 -20.47 -2.96 23.53
CA ALA A 248 -19.25 -3.20 22.76
C ALA A 248 -18.84 -4.69 22.80
N ARG A 249 -18.94 -5.30 23.98
CA ARG A 249 -18.70 -6.74 24.19
C ARG A 249 -19.65 -7.62 23.38
N GLU A 250 -20.95 -7.35 23.44
CA GLU A 250 -21.99 -8.12 22.74
C GLU A 250 -21.89 -7.99 21.22
N VAL A 251 -21.50 -6.81 20.73
CA VAL A 251 -21.21 -6.57 19.31
C VAL A 251 -20.10 -7.51 18.86
N LEU A 252 -18.96 -7.54 19.56
CA LEU A 252 -17.83 -8.40 19.18
C LEU A 252 -18.17 -9.89 19.25
N GLU A 253 -18.89 -10.35 20.28
CA GLU A 253 -19.34 -11.75 20.39
C GLU A 253 -20.25 -12.14 19.23
N THR A 254 -21.22 -11.28 18.88
CA THR A 254 -22.16 -11.56 17.78
C THR A 254 -21.48 -11.52 16.42
N VAL A 255 -20.60 -10.53 16.19
CA VAL A 255 -19.86 -10.39 14.94
C VAL A 255 -18.88 -11.55 14.75
N ASN A 256 -18.23 -12.03 15.83
CA ASN A 256 -17.35 -13.19 15.77
C ASN A 256 -18.04 -14.41 15.14
N ASP A 257 -19.22 -14.76 15.66
CA ASP A 257 -19.96 -15.93 15.17
C ASP A 257 -20.42 -15.73 13.72
N LYS A 258 -20.80 -14.51 13.35
CA LYS A 258 -21.16 -14.16 11.96
C LYS A 258 -19.99 -14.20 11.00
N LEU A 259 -18.79 -13.80 11.43
CA LEU A 259 -17.60 -13.89 10.59
C LEU A 259 -17.09 -15.33 10.47
N CYS A 260 -17.31 -16.19 11.48
CA CYS A 260 -17.01 -17.61 11.38
C CYS A 260 -17.89 -18.32 10.34
N GLU A 261 -19.12 -17.85 10.10
CA GLU A 261 -20.02 -18.41 9.09
C GLU A 261 -19.39 -18.31 7.68
N ASN A 262 -18.94 -19.45 7.14
CA ASN A 262 -18.31 -19.59 5.82
C ASN A 262 -16.91 -18.96 5.69
N ASN A 263 -16.14 -18.88 6.79
CA ASN A 263 -14.74 -18.46 6.77
C ASN A 263 -13.78 -19.55 6.22
N HIS A 264 -13.93 -19.95 4.96
CA HIS A 264 -13.08 -20.98 4.34
C HIS A 264 -11.61 -20.57 4.16
N ALA A 265 -11.32 -19.28 4.29
CA ALA A 265 -9.98 -18.72 4.12
C ALA A 265 -9.20 -18.67 5.44
N ASP A 266 -9.80 -19.10 6.55
CA ASP A 266 -9.22 -19.03 7.91
C ASP A 266 -8.68 -17.63 8.25
N MET A 267 -9.37 -16.58 7.77
CA MET A 267 -9.01 -15.18 8.04
C MET A 267 -9.54 -14.76 9.40
N PHE A 268 -8.81 -13.94 10.12
CA PHE A 268 -9.25 -13.34 11.37
C PHE A 268 -9.11 -11.82 11.30
N VAL A 269 -9.76 -11.13 12.24
CA VAL A 269 -9.70 -9.68 12.35
C VAL A 269 -9.48 -9.28 13.81
N THR A 270 -8.48 -8.44 14.05
CA THR A 270 -8.27 -7.76 15.33
C THR A 270 -9.17 -6.53 15.34
N VAL A 271 -9.89 -6.28 16.43
CA VAL A 271 -10.84 -5.14 16.51
C VAL A 271 -10.76 -4.46 17.86
N TRP A 272 -10.67 -3.14 17.84
CA TRP A 272 -11.03 -2.31 18.98
C TRP A 272 -12.31 -1.53 18.66
N ILE A 273 -13.27 -1.54 19.59
CA ILE A 273 -14.50 -0.78 19.51
C ILE A 273 -14.77 -0.04 20.81
N GLY A 274 -15.16 1.23 20.71
CA GLY A 274 -15.60 2.08 21.81
C GLY A 274 -16.92 2.77 21.48
N ILE A 275 -17.88 2.72 22.40
CA ILE A 275 -19.18 3.38 22.30
C ILE A 275 -19.24 4.46 23.38
N LEU A 276 -18.98 5.70 22.97
CA LEU A 276 -18.94 6.87 23.83
C LEU A 276 -20.32 7.49 23.98
N ARG A 277 -20.77 7.66 25.23
CA ARG A 277 -21.86 8.55 25.60
C ARG A 277 -21.34 9.98 25.75
N ILE A 278 -21.61 10.81 24.75
CA ILE A 278 -21.07 12.18 24.59
C ILE A 278 -21.47 13.06 25.78
N SER A 279 -22.69 12.94 26.30
CA SER A 279 -23.17 13.75 27.42
C SER A 279 -22.41 13.53 28.74
N THR A 280 -21.81 12.36 28.93
CA THR A 280 -21.20 11.97 30.21
C THR A 280 -19.70 11.70 30.13
N GLY A 281 -19.18 11.44 28.92
CA GLY A 281 -17.83 10.93 28.74
C GLY A 281 -17.68 9.43 29.00
N GLU A 282 -18.72 8.71 29.42
CA GLU A 282 -18.69 7.27 29.65
C GLU A 282 -18.58 6.51 28.32
N MET A 283 -17.57 5.67 28.17
CA MET A 283 -17.30 4.88 26.98
C MET A 283 -17.24 3.39 27.29
N ASP A 284 -18.17 2.63 26.70
CA ASP A 284 -18.15 1.16 26.74
C ASP A 284 -17.23 0.63 25.65
N CYS A 285 -16.20 -0.11 26.03
CA CYS A 285 -15.13 -0.55 25.15
C CYS A 285 -15.00 -2.06 25.14
N ALA A 286 -14.54 -2.62 24.02
CA ALA A 286 -14.09 -3.99 23.94
C ALA A 286 -12.94 -4.11 22.94
N ASN A 287 -11.98 -4.99 23.26
CA ASN A 287 -10.80 -5.23 22.44
C ASN A 287 -10.68 -6.73 22.12
N ALA A 288 -10.76 -7.10 20.84
CA ALA A 288 -10.58 -8.45 20.32
C ALA A 288 -9.19 -8.59 19.68
N GLY A 289 -8.16 -8.62 20.52
CA GLY A 289 -6.77 -8.88 20.12
C GLY A 289 -6.11 -7.77 19.30
N HIS A 290 -6.62 -6.54 19.37
CA HIS A 290 -6.09 -5.35 18.72
C HIS A 290 -5.16 -4.56 19.64
N GLU A 291 -4.37 -3.65 19.07
CA GLU A 291 -3.42 -2.84 19.84
C GLU A 291 -4.07 -2.05 20.98
N TYR A 292 -3.27 -1.80 22.04
CA TYR A 292 -3.74 -1.03 23.19
C TYR A 292 -4.03 0.42 22.77
N PRO A 293 -5.22 0.97 23.09
CA PRO A 293 -5.49 2.38 22.90
C PRO A 293 -4.50 3.23 23.70
N VAL A 294 -4.12 4.38 23.14
CA VAL A 294 -3.27 5.35 23.83
C VAL A 294 -4.17 6.48 24.31
N ILE A 295 -4.05 6.87 25.58
CA ILE A 295 -4.85 7.93 26.17
C ILE A 295 -3.96 9.02 26.75
N ARG A 296 -4.35 10.28 26.54
CA ARG A 296 -3.83 11.45 27.23
C ARG A 296 -4.93 11.98 28.14
N ARG A 297 -4.62 12.12 29.44
CA ARG A 297 -5.54 12.67 30.44
C ARG A 297 -5.30 14.17 30.60
N GLY A 298 -6.26 15.00 30.20
CA GLY A 298 -6.12 16.47 30.15
C GLY A 298 -4.76 16.90 29.58
N ASN A 299 -4.02 17.71 30.33
CA ASN A 299 -2.69 18.20 29.92
C ASN A 299 -1.53 17.22 30.20
N GLY A 300 -1.82 15.95 30.49
CA GLY A 300 -0.83 14.92 30.76
C GLY A 300 -0.08 14.45 29.52
N GLU A 301 0.68 13.36 29.68
CA GLU A 301 1.36 12.66 28.59
C GLU A 301 0.48 11.51 28.07
N TYR A 302 0.61 11.20 26.78
CA TYR A 302 0.04 10.00 26.18
C TYR A 302 0.68 8.75 26.77
N GLY A 303 -0.16 7.80 27.18
CA GLY A 303 0.26 6.49 27.67
C GLY A 303 -0.69 5.38 27.21
N LEU A 304 -0.17 4.15 27.13
CA LEU A 304 -0.96 2.98 26.78
C LEU A 304 -1.98 2.68 27.88
N LEU A 305 -3.25 2.62 27.50
CA LEU A 305 -4.31 2.14 28.36
C LEU A 305 -4.42 0.62 28.21
N LYS A 306 -3.79 -0.09 29.15
CA LYS A 306 -3.78 -1.56 29.15
C LYS A 306 -5.16 -2.12 29.53
N ASP A 307 -5.86 -2.66 28.55
CA ASP A 307 -7.09 -3.40 28.73
C ASP A 307 -6.86 -4.93 28.86
N LYS A 308 -7.93 -5.68 29.09
CA LYS A 308 -7.92 -7.14 29.00
C LYS A 308 -8.35 -7.56 27.61
N HIS A 309 -7.39 -7.81 26.73
CA HIS A 309 -7.68 -8.29 25.38
C HIS A 309 -8.51 -9.58 25.42
N GLY A 310 -9.55 -9.60 24.59
CA GLY A 310 -10.19 -10.81 24.15
C GLY A 310 -9.43 -11.44 22.97
N PHE A 311 -9.93 -12.59 22.50
CA PHE A 311 -9.36 -13.27 21.34
C PHE A 311 -9.82 -12.60 20.04
N VAL A 312 -9.02 -12.71 18.98
CA VAL A 312 -9.35 -12.17 17.65
C VAL A 312 -10.68 -12.69 17.13
N LEU A 313 -11.40 -11.88 16.36
CA LEU A 313 -12.67 -12.31 15.77
C LEU A 313 -12.42 -13.27 14.60
N ALA A 314 -13.38 -14.15 14.35
CA ALA A 314 -13.36 -15.17 13.29
C ALA A 314 -12.27 -16.25 13.45
N GLY A 315 -11.51 -16.23 14.54
CA GLY A 315 -10.52 -17.27 14.84
C GLY A 315 -11.15 -18.54 15.44
N MET A 316 -12.26 -18.42 16.18
CA MET A 316 -13.03 -19.55 16.71
C MET A 316 -14.47 -19.14 17.05
N GLU A 317 -15.44 -20.04 16.84
CA GLU A 317 -16.84 -19.79 17.18
C GLU A 317 -17.09 -19.73 18.70
N ASN A 318 -18.14 -19.02 19.12
CA ASN A 318 -18.62 -18.94 20.50
C ASN A 318 -17.57 -18.44 21.51
N ILE A 319 -16.66 -17.57 21.08
CA ILE A 319 -15.71 -16.92 21.97
C ILE A 319 -16.42 -15.86 22.82
N ARG A 320 -16.10 -15.85 24.12
CA ARG A 320 -16.48 -14.75 25.00
C ARG A 320 -15.47 -13.62 24.92
N GLN A 321 -15.97 -12.40 24.80
CA GLN A 321 -15.17 -11.19 24.78
C GLN A 321 -15.22 -10.48 26.14
N HIS A 322 -14.23 -9.62 26.38
CA HIS A 322 -14.15 -8.80 27.58
C HIS A 322 -14.51 -7.34 27.22
N GLY A 323 -15.49 -6.80 27.93
CA GLY A 323 -15.80 -5.38 27.90
C GLY A 323 -15.12 -4.66 29.07
N TYR A 324 -14.89 -3.37 28.92
CA TYR A 324 -14.38 -2.49 29.95
C TYR A 324 -14.85 -1.06 29.70
N GLU A 325 -14.87 -0.25 30.74
CA GLU A 325 -15.37 1.12 30.66
C GLU A 325 -14.21 2.12 30.79
N ILE A 326 -14.29 3.21 30.04
CA ILE A 326 -13.43 4.38 30.16
C ILE A 326 -14.34 5.58 30.39
N CYS A 327 -14.09 6.37 31.43
CA CYS A 327 -14.71 7.69 31.57
C CYS A 327 -13.74 8.73 31.05
N LEU A 328 -14.08 9.44 29.97
CA LEU A 328 -13.32 10.55 29.41
C LEU A 328 -13.73 11.86 30.08
N GLU A 329 -12.75 12.67 30.46
CA GLU A 329 -12.99 14.02 30.95
C GLU A 329 -12.75 15.04 29.82
N PRO A 330 -13.44 16.19 29.82
CA PRO A 330 -13.15 17.27 28.88
C PRO A 330 -11.65 17.62 28.84
N GLY A 331 -11.06 17.59 27.65
CA GLY A 331 -9.62 17.75 27.42
C GLY A 331 -8.86 16.43 27.24
N ASP A 332 -9.48 15.28 27.49
CA ASP A 332 -8.87 13.98 27.22
C ASP A 332 -8.76 13.71 25.72
N SER A 333 -7.69 13.01 25.34
CA SER A 333 -7.47 12.54 23.97
C SER A 333 -7.26 11.03 23.93
N LEU A 334 -7.83 10.40 22.91
CA LEU A 334 -7.71 8.99 22.61
C LEU A 334 -7.07 8.84 21.22
N PHE A 335 -5.98 8.07 21.17
CA PHE A 335 -5.31 7.68 19.94
C PHE A 335 -5.38 6.17 19.75
N LEU A 336 -5.80 5.78 18.55
CA LEU A 336 -6.05 4.40 18.12
C LEU A 336 -5.24 4.15 16.86
N TYR A 337 -4.65 2.97 16.75
CA TYR A 337 -3.74 2.63 15.65
C TYR A 337 -3.72 1.12 15.41
N THR A 338 -3.33 0.73 14.20
CA THR A 338 -3.01 -0.65 13.83
C THR A 338 -1.52 -0.93 14.03
N ASP A 339 -1.15 -2.22 14.09
CA ASP A 339 0.22 -2.68 14.30
C ASP A 339 1.23 -2.16 13.25
N GLY A 340 0.77 -1.82 12.04
CA GLY A 340 1.62 -1.18 11.03
C GLY A 340 2.27 0.14 11.47
N VAL A 341 1.77 0.79 12.53
CA VAL A 341 2.44 1.95 13.16
C VAL A 341 3.70 1.52 13.95
N PRO A 342 3.60 0.76 15.06
CA PRO A 342 4.79 0.32 15.80
C PRO A 342 5.67 -0.66 15.01
N GLU A 343 5.11 -1.41 14.05
CA GLU A 343 5.85 -2.36 13.21
C GLU A 343 6.42 -1.74 11.93
N ALA A 344 6.27 -0.43 11.73
CA ALA A 344 6.91 0.27 10.61
C ALA A 344 8.43 -0.01 10.61
N MET A 345 8.93 -0.54 9.49
CA MET A 345 10.27 -1.12 9.42
C MET A 345 11.27 -0.16 8.78
N GLY A 346 12.31 0.20 9.53
CA GLY A 346 13.40 1.04 9.08
C GLY A 346 14.59 0.25 8.53
N PRO A 347 15.70 0.95 8.21
CA PRO A 347 16.92 0.33 7.73
C PRO A 347 17.45 -0.74 8.71
N GLY A 348 17.77 -1.93 8.19
CA GLY A 348 18.28 -3.04 9.01
C GLY A 348 17.20 -3.82 9.75
N GLU A 349 15.93 -3.72 9.33
CA GLU A 349 14.79 -4.44 9.91
C GLU A 349 14.48 -4.02 11.37
N GLU A 350 14.87 -2.81 11.77
CA GLU A 350 14.48 -2.23 13.07
C GLU A 350 13.02 -1.74 13.00
N LEU A 351 12.22 -2.06 14.02
CA LEU A 351 10.85 -1.60 14.14
C LEU A 351 10.80 -0.20 14.79
N PHE A 352 9.88 0.65 14.33
CA PHE A 352 9.66 1.98 14.89
C PHE A 352 9.35 1.90 16.39
N GLY A 353 8.50 0.95 16.76
CA GLY A 353 8.19 0.57 18.13
C GLY A 353 7.27 1.56 18.87
N THR A 354 6.61 1.04 19.89
CA THR A 354 5.63 1.79 20.69
C THR A 354 6.25 2.98 21.43
N ALA A 355 7.54 2.90 21.81
CA ALA A 355 8.22 3.99 22.51
C ALA A 355 8.33 5.25 21.63
N ARG A 356 8.78 5.11 20.38
CA ARG A 356 8.90 6.24 19.44
C ARG A 356 7.52 6.78 19.04
N MET A 357 6.53 5.92 18.92
CA MET A 357 5.14 6.33 18.70
C MET A 357 4.63 7.22 19.85
N LEU A 358 4.83 6.83 21.11
CA LEU A 358 4.45 7.64 22.27
C LEU A 358 5.24 8.97 22.32
N GLU A 359 6.53 8.95 21.98
CA GLU A 359 7.32 10.19 21.86
C GLU A 359 6.74 11.13 20.79
N ALA A 360 6.39 10.60 19.62
CA ALA A 360 5.77 11.37 18.54
C ALA A 360 4.42 11.97 18.93
N LEU A 361 3.57 11.19 19.61
CA LEU A 361 2.29 11.68 20.14
C LEU A 361 2.49 12.80 21.16
N ASN A 362 3.46 12.66 22.06
CA ASN A 362 3.75 13.67 23.08
C ASN A 362 4.37 14.95 22.50
N MET A 363 5.04 14.89 21.34
CA MET A 363 5.49 16.10 20.62
C MET A 363 4.31 16.93 20.08
N ALA A 364 3.19 16.28 19.75
CA ALA A 364 1.99 16.91 19.20
C ALA A 364 0.85 17.01 20.22
N ALA A 365 1.16 16.97 21.53
CA ALA A 365 0.16 16.75 22.56
C ALA A 365 -0.99 17.76 22.56
N GLU A 366 -0.69 19.04 22.29
CA GLU A 366 -1.65 20.14 22.27
C GLU A 366 -2.22 20.47 20.88
N GLU A 367 -1.82 19.71 19.86
CA GLU A 367 -2.23 19.95 18.47
C GLU A 367 -3.62 19.36 18.18
N SER A 368 -4.26 19.75 17.08
CA SER A 368 -5.54 19.12 16.68
C SER A 368 -5.36 17.62 16.36
N PRO A 369 -6.44 16.79 16.36
CA PRO A 369 -6.35 15.39 15.95
C PRO A 369 -5.68 15.20 14.58
N ARG A 370 -5.92 16.13 13.64
CA ARG A 370 -5.32 16.11 12.30
C ARG A 370 -3.83 16.37 12.33
N GLU A 371 -3.40 17.37 13.09
CA GLU A 371 -1.98 17.72 13.24
C GLU A 371 -1.22 16.63 14.02
N THR A 372 -1.85 16.04 15.03
CA THR A 372 -1.32 14.87 15.77
C THR A 372 -0.98 13.73 14.81
N LEU A 373 -1.94 13.33 13.96
CA LEU A 373 -1.71 12.28 12.94
C LEU A 373 -0.63 12.67 11.92
N ALA A 374 -0.56 13.95 11.54
CA ALA A 374 0.46 14.44 10.62
C ALA A 374 1.88 14.36 11.23
N VAL A 375 2.03 14.67 12.52
CA VAL A 375 3.30 14.55 13.24
C VAL A 375 3.72 13.09 13.34
N VAL A 376 2.83 12.20 13.79
CA VAL A 376 3.14 10.76 13.91
C VAL A 376 3.53 10.18 12.54
N LYS A 377 2.77 10.49 11.48
CA LYS A 377 3.09 10.06 10.11
C LYS A 377 4.47 10.53 9.68
N LYS A 378 4.80 11.79 9.93
CA LYS A 378 6.09 12.38 9.55
C LYS A 378 7.25 11.74 10.32
N GLU A 379 7.07 11.34 11.58
CA GLU A 379 8.10 10.62 12.35
C GLU A 379 8.30 9.19 11.83
N ILE A 380 7.22 8.51 11.43
CA ILE A 380 7.30 7.20 10.75
C ILE A 380 8.07 7.34 9.43
N GLU A 381 7.69 8.28 8.56
CA GLU A 381 8.36 8.51 7.26
C GLU A 381 9.84 8.85 7.42
N GLN A 382 10.20 9.65 8.43
CA GLN A 382 11.60 9.96 8.75
C GLN A 382 12.38 8.73 9.22
N PHE A 383 11.74 7.82 9.96
CA PHE A 383 12.38 6.60 10.44
C PHE A 383 12.55 5.54 9.36
N THR A 384 11.54 5.38 8.49
CA THR A 384 11.56 4.35 7.44
C THR A 384 12.47 4.73 6.26
N GLU A 385 12.71 6.02 6.04
CA GLU A 385 13.47 6.54 4.89
C GLU A 385 12.91 6.00 3.55
N ASP A 386 13.74 5.35 2.73
CA ASP A 386 13.36 4.73 1.46
C ASP A 386 12.87 3.27 1.60
N CYS A 387 12.71 2.76 2.83
CA CYS A 387 12.25 1.39 3.05
C CYS A 387 10.78 1.23 2.63
N PRO A 388 10.41 0.15 1.91
CA PRO A 388 9.02 -0.08 1.52
C PRO A 388 8.16 -0.34 2.76
N GLN A 389 6.94 0.18 2.75
CA GLN A 389 5.95 -0.05 3.80
C GLN A 389 5.65 -1.56 3.92
N PHE A 390 5.75 -2.08 5.14
CA PHE A 390 5.58 -3.51 5.40
C PHE A 390 4.11 -3.89 5.58
N ASP A 391 3.37 -3.11 6.37
CA ASP A 391 1.94 -3.30 6.64
C ASP A 391 1.11 -2.04 6.50
N ASP A 392 -0.21 -2.18 6.44
CA ASP A 392 -1.13 -1.05 6.38
C ASP A 392 -0.99 -0.16 7.63
N ILE A 393 -1.01 1.16 7.44
CA ILE A 393 -0.86 2.12 8.54
C ILE A 393 -2.19 2.84 8.74
N THR A 394 -2.87 2.52 9.83
CA THR A 394 -4.14 3.15 10.19
C THR A 394 -4.04 3.84 11.54
N MET A 395 -4.57 5.05 11.60
CA MET A 395 -4.53 5.90 12.79
C MET A 395 -5.85 6.64 12.93
N MET A 396 -6.29 6.83 14.16
CA MET A 396 -7.44 7.66 14.53
C MET A 396 -7.13 8.39 15.83
N CYS A 397 -7.33 9.71 15.83
CA CYS A 397 -7.23 10.55 17.01
C CYS A 397 -8.58 11.19 17.30
N PHE A 398 -8.97 11.15 18.57
CA PHE A 398 -10.23 11.66 19.07
C PHE A 398 -9.97 12.52 20.29
N HIS A 399 -10.42 13.78 20.26
CA HIS A 399 -10.32 14.71 21.38
C HIS A 399 -11.72 14.91 21.95
N TYR A 400 -11.90 14.62 23.23
CA TYR A 400 -13.15 14.90 23.92
C TYR A 400 -13.10 16.31 24.49
N LYS A 401 -13.99 17.19 24.03
CA LYS A 401 -14.09 18.56 24.53
C LYS A 401 -15.11 18.70 25.66
N GLY A 402 -15.85 17.62 25.93
CA GLY A 402 -17.08 17.69 26.71
C GLY A 402 -18.18 18.34 25.91
N ALA A 403 -19.43 18.07 26.24
CA ALA A 403 -20.50 18.94 25.80
C ALA A 403 -20.24 20.34 26.38
N GLU A 404 -19.76 21.30 25.57
CA GLU A 404 -19.71 22.71 25.98
C GLU A 404 -21.06 23.09 26.57
N ASP A 405 -21.01 23.69 27.76
CA ASP A 405 -22.12 24.18 28.58
C ASP A 405 -23.52 24.10 27.92
N SER A 406 -24.11 22.92 28.03
CA SER A 406 -25.48 22.83 28.51
C SER A 406 -25.52 22.92 30.05
N ALA A 407 -24.60 23.67 30.65
CA ALA A 407 -24.55 23.99 32.09
C ALA A 407 -25.72 24.87 32.58
N GLU A 408 -26.80 24.99 31.80
CA GLU A 408 -28.08 25.39 32.34
C GLU A 408 -29.02 24.24 32.72
N LYS A 409 -28.73 22.98 32.39
CA LYS A 409 -29.70 21.90 32.65
C LYS A 409 -29.34 20.88 33.71
N ASP A 410 -28.06 20.53 33.91
CA ASP A 410 -27.74 19.48 34.90
C ASP A 410 -26.77 19.91 36.02
N ILE A 411 -27.25 19.98 37.28
CA ILE A 411 -26.41 20.26 38.45
C ILE A 411 -25.93 18.93 39.05
N CYS A 412 -24.63 18.67 38.96
CA CYS A 412 -24.00 17.49 39.58
C CYS A 412 -23.08 17.87 40.76
N ALA A 413 -23.14 17.12 41.86
CA ALA A 413 -22.22 17.23 42.98
C ALA A 413 -21.99 15.85 43.60
N SER A 414 -20.79 15.60 44.13
CA SER A 414 -20.48 14.37 44.85
C SER A 414 -19.74 14.69 46.14
N ILE A 415 -20.03 13.96 47.21
CA ILE A 415 -19.35 14.09 48.49
C ILE A 415 -19.11 12.72 49.11
N THR A 416 -17.90 12.49 49.59
CA THR A 416 -17.53 11.27 50.34
C THR A 416 -17.24 11.66 51.78
N LEU A 417 -17.93 11.00 52.72
CA LEU A 417 -17.86 11.28 54.15
C LEU A 417 -17.84 9.97 54.94
N PRO A 418 -17.37 9.98 56.20
CA PRO A 418 -17.57 8.86 57.11
C PRO A 418 -19.06 8.53 57.23
N ALA A 419 -19.41 7.24 57.17
CA ALA A 419 -20.76 6.74 57.38
C ALA A 419 -21.16 6.85 58.87
N ALA A 420 -21.46 8.08 59.30
CA ALA A 420 -21.80 8.44 60.67
C ALA A 420 -22.87 9.53 60.67
N ASP A 421 -23.70 9.60 61.72
CA ASP A 421 -24.80 10.57 61.83
C ASP A 421 -24.30 12.02 61.77
N GLU A 422 -23.07 12.30 62.23
CA GLU A 422 -22.47 13.64 62.15
C GLU A 422 -22.20 14.12 60.71
N SER A 423 -22.19 13.20 59.74
CA SER A 423 -22.01 13.51 58.32
C SER A 423 -23.30 13.92 57.63
N ILE A 424 -24.47 13.54 58.17
CA ILE A 424 -25.78 13.81 57.56
C ILE A 424 -25.98 15.31 57.27
N PRO A 425 -25.72 16.24 58.22
CA PRO A 425 -25.92 17.67 57.96
C PRO A 425 -25.11 18.19 56.78
N ARG A 426 -23.92 17.63 56.52
CA ARG A 426 -23.08 18.04 55.38
C ARG A 426 -23.61 17.55 54.05
N VAL A 427 -24.15 16.33 54.02
CA VAL A 427 -24.81 15.79 52.81
C VAL A 427 -26.07 16.60 52.50
N THR A 428 -26.88 16.88 53.53
CA THR A 428 -28.09 17.70 53.40
C THR A 428 -27.75 19.12 52.95
N GLU A 429 -26.74 19.78 53.54
CA GLU A 429 -26.33 21.14 53.14
C GLU A 429 -25.89 21.20 51.68
N LEU A 430 -25.10 20.21 51.21
CA LEU A 430 -24.71 20.12 49.81
C LEU A 430 -25.92 19.92 48.89
N ALA A 431 -26.83 19.02 49.26
CA ALA A 431 -28.04 18.75 48.48
C ALA A 431 -28.94 19.98 48.40
N GLU A 432 -29.19 20.65 49.53
CA GLU A 432 -29.94 21.89 49.60
C GLU A 432 -29.30 22.99 48.75
N GLU A 433 -27.97 23.18 48.84
CA GLU A 433 -27.25 24.16 48.04
C GLU A 433 -27.49 23.93 46.53
N LYS A 434 -27.33 22.68 46.07
CA LYS A 434 -27.50 22.34 44.65
C LYS A 434 -28.96 22.43 44.20
N MET A 435 -29.90 21.95 45.01
CA MET A 435 -31.32 22.01 44.69
C MET A 435 -31.87 23.45 44.70
N GLN A 436 -31.38 24.31 45.61
CA GLN A 436 -31.73 25.72 45.61
C GLN A 436 -31.15 26.45 44.40
N ALA A 437 -29.88 26.18 44.04
CA ALA A 437 -29.27 26.71 42.83
C ALA A 437 -30.01 26.28 41.54
N ALA A 438 -30.56 25.06 41.52
CA ALA A 438 -31.36 24.55 40.41
C ALA A 438 -32.82 25.09 40.37
N GLY A 439 -33.28 25.80 41.40
CA GLY A 439 -34.67 26.26 41.48
C GLY A 439 -35.69 25.13 41.70
N ILE A 440 -35.28 24.04 42.35
CA ILE A 440 -36.15 22.88 42.60
C ILE A 440 -37.32 23.27 43.50
N PRO A 441 -38.57 22.82 43.23
CA PRO A 441 -39.70 23.10 44.09
C PRO A 441 -39.45 22.68 45.54
N ARG A 442 -39.78 23.55 46.51
CA ARG A 442 -39.56 23.29 47.95
C ARG A 442 -40.12 21.94 48.43
N LYS A 443 -41.21 21.47 47.83
CA LYS A 443 -41.79 20.15 48.12
C LYS A 443 -40.82 19.01 47.80
N VAL A 444 -40.13 19.09 46.66
CA VAL A 444 -39.17 18.08 46.19
C VAL A 444 -37.91 18.14 47.05
N GLN A 445 -37.43 19.34 47.39
CA GLN A 445 -36.32 19.53 48.34
C GLN A 445 -36.59 18.82 49.66
N MET A 446 -37.73 19.10 50.31
CA MET A 446 -38.10 18.45 51.57
C MET A 446 -38.21 16.91 51.46
N GLN A 447 -38.62 16.38 50.30
CA GLN A 447 -38.66 14.93 50.08
C GLN A 447 -37.26 14.35 49.94
N MET A 448 -36.32 15.06 49.32
CA MET A 448 -34.92 14.65 49.21
C MET A 448 -34.24 14.70 50.57
N ASP A 449 -34.49 15.73 51.38
CA ASP A 449 -33.88 15.88 52.71
C ASP A 449 -34.26 14.70 53.63
N ILE A 450 -35.54 14.32 53.62
CA ILE A 450 -36.03 13.14 54.36
C ILE A 450 -35.36 11.86 53.82
N ALA A 451 -35.19 11.76 52.50
CA ALA A 451 -34.55 10.59 51.91
C ALA A 451 -33.06 10.50 52.29
N ILE A 452 -32.34 11.62 52.33
CA ILE A 452 -30.95 11.70 52.78
C ILE A 452 -30.85 11.27 54.24
N ASP A 453 -31.67 11.83 55.12
CA ASP A 453 -31.65 11.52 56.55
C ASP A 453 -31.89 10.01 56.79
N GLU A 454 -32.93 9.45 56.18
CA GLU A 454 -33.30 8.06 56.37
C GLU A 454 -32.31 7.07 55.72
N LEU A 455 -31.85 7.33 54.49
CA LEU A 455 -30.96 6.41 53.79
C LEU A 455 -29.53 6.49 54.32
N PHE A 456 -29.02 7.69 54.58
CA PHE A 456 -27.67 7.85 55.10
C PHE A 456 -27.58 7.37 56.56
N SER A 457 -28.60 7.62 57.39
CA SER A 457 -28.62 7.07 58.75
C SER A 457 -28.71 5.53 58.75
N ASN A 458 -29.38 4.92 57.77
CA ASN A 458 -29.35 3.47 57.61
C ASN A 458 -27.94 2.96 57.29
N ILE A 459 -27.20 3.64 56.41
CA ILE A 459 -25.81 3.28 56.10
C ILE A 459 -24.94 3.42 57.37
N ALA A 460 -25.07 4.54 58.09
CA ALA A 460 -24.32 4.80 59.31
C ALA A 460 -24.56 3.76 60.42
N HIS A 461 -25.81 3.33 60.61
CA HIS A 461 -26.17 2.42 61.71
C HIS A 461 -26.03 0.93 61.38
N TYR A 462 -26.20 0.53 60.12
CA TYR A 462 -26.35 -0.88 59.76
C TYR A 462 -25.28 -1.40 58.79
N ALA A 463 -24.66 -0.55 57.98
CA ALA A 463 -23.70 -1.01 56.97
C ALA A 463 -22.36 -1.45 57.60
N TYR A 464 -21.95 -0.82 58.71
CA TYR A 464 -20.66 -1.06 59.35
C TYR A 464 -20.77 -1.35 60.87
N PRO A 465 -20.97 -2.61 61.29
CA PRO A 465 -21.23 -2.93 62.71
C PRO A 465 -20.03 -2.82 63.66
N GLN A 466 -18.80 -2.84 63.14
CA GLN A 466 -17.56 -2.91 63.93
C GLN A 466 -16.58 -1.76 63.69
N GLU A 467 -16.82 -0.91 62.69
CA GLU A 467 -15.97 0.22 62.30
C GLU A 467 -16.81 1.30 61.62
N THR A 468 -16.24 2.49 61.41
CA THR A 468 -16.88 3.52 60.59
C THR A 468 -16.31 3.44 59.19
N GLY A 469 -17.11 3.01 58.22
CA GLY A 469 -16.72 3.03 56.80
C GLY A 469 -16.96 4.40 56.17
N GLU A 470 -16.78 4.47 54.85
CA GLU A 470 -17.08 5.67 54.06
C GLU A 470 -18.35 5.45 53.24
N ALA A 471 -19.06 6.55 53.01
CA ALA A 471 -20.21 6.61 52.12
C ALA A 471 -20.06 7.79 51.16
N THR A 472 -20.26 7.53 49.87
CA THR A 472 -20.29 8.54 48.81
C THR A 472 -21.74 8.83 48.45
N VAL A 473 -22.10 10.11 48.38
CA VAL A 473 -23.41 10.56 47.92
C VAL A 473 -23.21 11.41 46.67
N ASP A 474 -23.71 10.91 45.54
CA ASP A 474 -23.77 11.65 44.28
C ASP A 474 -25.16 12.28 44.13
N ILE A 475 -25.20 13.54 43.74
CA ILE A 475 -26.40 14.32 43.47
C ILE A 475 -26.36 14.71 42.01
N ARG A 476 -27.39 14.34 41.26
CA ARG A 476 -27.57 14.75 39.87
C ARG A 476 -28.96 15.35 39.75
N ILE A 477 -29.02 16.60 39.30
CA ILE A 477 -30.28 17.29 39.03
C ILE A 477 -30.33 17.50 37.52
N THR A 478 -31.37 17.05 36.85
CA THR A 478 -31.64 17.30 35.43
C THR A 478 -32.85 18.22 35.33
N LYS A 479 -32.81 19.28 34.51
CA LYS A 479 -33.94 20.21 34.37
C LYS A 479 -34.88 19.87 33.22
N ASP A 480 -34.47 19.01 32.30
CA ASP A 480 -35.26 18.65 31.12
C ASP A 480 -34.94 17.22 30.65
N PRO A 481 -35.70 16.21 31.09
CA PRO A 481 -36.85 16.30 32.00
C PRO A 481 -36.44 16.67 33.43
N GLY A 482 -37.30 17.40 34.15
CA GLY A 482 -37.05 17.77 35.55
C GLY A 482 -36.93 16.54 36.46
N GLU A 483 -35.73 16.22 36.92
CA GLU A 483 -35.43 15.08 37.77
C GLU A 483 -34.31 15.38 38.78
N VAL A 484 -34.43 14.88 40.01
CA VAL A 484 -33.36 14.84 41.01
C VAL A 484 -33.04 13.39 41.32
N GLU A 485 -31.80 12.97 41.09
CA GLU A 485 -31.24 11.66 41.40
C GLU A 485 -30.22 11.79 42.53
N LEU A 486 -30.38 10.95 43.56
CA LEU A 486 -29.38 10.76 44.61
C LEU A 486 -28.87 9.31 44.55
N THR A 487 -27.55 9.15 44.50
CA THR A 487 -26.89 7.83 44.54
C THR A 487 -26.04 7.72 45.79
N PHE A 488 -26.39 6.77 46.66
CA PHE A 488 -25.62 6.42 47.85
C PHE A 488 -24.76 5.21 47.54
N ARG A 489 -23.45 5.30 47.81
CA ARG A 489 -22.50 4.20 47.63
C ARG A 489 -21.71 3.94 48.90
N ASP A 490 -21.61 2.68 49.31
CA ASP A 490 -20.83 2.27 50.48
C ASP A 490 -20.27 0.85 50.29
N GLN A 491 -19.25 0.48 51.07
CA GLN A 491 -18.63 -0.86 51.05
C GLN A 491 -19.04 -1.72 52.26
N GLY A 492 -20.15 -1.36 52.92
CA GLY A 492 -20.64 -2.07 54.08
C GLY A 492 -21.33 -3.38 53.72
N ILE A 493 -22.00 -3.97 54.71
CA ILE A 493 -22.73 -5.23 54.53
C ILE A 493 -23.82 -5.04 53.46
N PRO A 494 -23.95 -5.95 52.48
CA PRO A 494 -24.99 -5.87 51.46
C PRO A 494 -26.39 -5.76 52.08
N TYR A 495 -27.12 -4.71 51.75
CA TYR A 495 -28.48 -4.49 52.25
C TYR A 495 -29.36 -3.87 51.16
N ASP A 496 -30.33 -4.65 50.68
CA ASP A 496 -31.36 -4.19 49.74
C ASP A 496 -32.56 -3.58 50.50
N PRO A 497 -32.76 -2.24 50.48
CA PRO A 497 -33.90 -1.59 51.14
C PRO A 497 -35.24 -1.92 50.47
N LEU A 498 -35.23 -2.35 49.21
CA LEU A 498 -36.43 -2.65 48.43
C LEU A 498 -37.03 -4.00 48.80
N ALA A 499 -36.20 -4.97 49.22
CA ALA A 499 -36.63 -6.32 49.59
C ALA A 499 -37.44 -6.38 50.90
N LYS A 500 -37.40 -5.34 51.75
CA LYS A 500 -38.14 -5.31 53.01
C LYS A 500 -39.63 -5.07 52.78
N THR A 501 -40.49 -5.88 53.41
CA THR A 501 -41.95 -5.71 53.40
C THR A 501 -42.34 -4.41 54.09
N ASP A 502 -43.27 -3.68 53.46
CA ASP A 502 -43.73 -2.39 53.96
C ASP A 502 -44.43 -2.53 55.34
N PRO A 503 -44.15 -1.63 56.30
CA PRO A 503 -44.73 -1.69 57.63
C PRO A 503 -46.23 -1.35 57.62
N ASP A 504 -47.01 -1.95 58.54
CA ASP A 504 -48.42 -1.60 58.71
C ASP A 504 -48.57 -0.21 59.36
N VAL A 505 -48.96 0.77 58.53
CA VAL A 505 -49.19 2.16 58.94
C VAL A 505 -50.62 2.41 59.43
N THR A 506 -51.52 1.42 59.39
CA THR A 506 -52.93 1.55 59.80
C THR A 506 -53.17 1.24 61.28
N SER A 507 -52.24 0.51 61.91
CA SER A 507 -52.29 0.18 63.34
C SER A 507 -51.82 1.35 64.23
N PRO A 508 -52.34 1.48 65.48
CA PRO A 508 -51.90 2.49 66.46
C PRO A 508 -50.38 2.41 66.68
N ALA A 509 -49.73 3.55 66.94
CA ALA A 509 -48.26 3.65 67.04
C ALA A 509 -47.64 2.73 68.12
N GLU A 510 -48.42 2.34 69.12
CA GLU A 510 -48.01 1.46 70.23
C GLU A 510 -47.88 -0.02 69.82
N ASP A 511 -48.52 -0.44 68.72
CA ASP A 511 -48.57 -1.84 68.25
C ASP A 511 -47.65 -2.10 67.02
N ARG A 512 -46.87 -1.09 66.59
CA ARG A 512 -46.01 -1.19 65.40
C ARG A 512 -44.67 -1.86 65.73
N GLU A 513 -44.22 -2.78 64.87
CA GLU A 513 -42.85 -3.31 64.95
C GLU A 513 -41.83 -2.18 64.75
N ALA A 514 -40.79 -2.14 65.57
CA ALA A 514 -39.77 -1.11 65.52
C ALA A 514 -38.89 -1.27 64.26
N GLY A 515 -38.89 -0.25 63.40
CA GLY A 515 -37.96 -0.11 62.27
C GLY A 515 -38.56 -0.39 60.88
N GLY A 516 -38.13 0.38 59.88
CA GLY A 516 -38.61 0.28 58.48
C GLY A 516 -39.60 1.37 58.05
N VAL A 517 -40.05 2.21 58.97
CA VAL A 517 -40.90 3.37 58.65
C VAL A 517 -40.17 4.39 57.77
N GLY A 518 -38.87 4.59 58.00
CA GLY A 518 -38.03 5.48 57.21
C GLY A 518 -37.95 5.11 55.74
N ILE A 519 -37.48 3.89 55.44
CA ILE A 519 -37.41 3.36 54.07
C ILE A 519 -38.79 3.38 53.40
N TYR A 520 -39.86 3.10 54.14
CA TYR A 520 -41.23 3.19 53.63
C TYR A 520 -41.61 4.62 53.19
N ILE A 521 -41.27 5.64 54.00
CA ILE A 521 -41.49 7.05 53.65
C ILE A 521 -40.70 7.43 52.39
N VAL A 522 -39.46 6.94 52.24
CA VAL A 522 -38.66 7.20 51.03
C VAL A 522 -39.29 6.51 49.81
N LYS A 523 -39.68 5.23 49.91
CA LYS A 523 -40.37 4.50 48.82
C LYS A 523 -41.65 5.21 48.36
N GLN A 524 -42.42 5.80 49.27
CA GLN A 524 -43.65 6.54 48.92
C GLN A 524 -43.37 7.94 48.36
N SER A 525 -42.20 8.51 48.64
CA SER A 525 -41.85 9.87 48.24
C SER A 525 -41.14 9.92 46.89
N MET A 526 -40.31 8.93 46.56
CA MET A 526 -39.54 8.83 45.31
C MET A 526 -40.37 8.25 44.17
N ASP A 527 -40.02 8.58 42.93
CA ASP A 527 -40.68 8.02 41.74
C ASP A 527 -40.01 6.72 41.30
N GLU A 528 -38.70 6.62 41.44
CA GLU A 528 -37.93 5.40 41.17
C GLU A 528 -36.89 5.18 42.28
N MET A 529 -36.63 3.92 42.59
CA MET A 529 -35.59 3.50 43.52
C MET A 529 -34.97 2.20 43.00
N PHE A 530 -33.65 2.14 42.94
CA PHE A 530 -32.89 1.03 42.40
C PHE A 530 -31.75 0.68 43.36
N TYR A 531 -31.57 -0.62 43.60
CA TYR A 531 -30.47 -1.14 44.41
C TYR A 531 -29.70 -2.19 43.62
N GLU A 532 -28.38 -2.11 43.66
CA GLU A 532 -27.47 -3.12 43.13
C GLU A 532 -26.28 -3.30 44.08
N TYR A 533 -25.83 -4.54 44.22
CA TYR A 533 -24.54 -4.84 44.86
C TYR A 533 -23.55 -5.32 43.80
N ARG A 534 -22.55 -4.50 43.50
CA ARG A 534 -21.57 -4.76 42.43
C ARG A 534 -20.16 -4.39 42.91
N ASP A 535 -19.19 -5.23 42.57
CA ASP A 535 -17.76 -5.03 42.86
C ASP A 535 -17.44 -4.72 44.35
N GLY A 536 -18.20 -5.31 45.28
CA GLY A 536 -18.01 -5.12 46.71
C GLY A 536 -18.67 -3.85 47.28
N GLN A 537 -19.46 -3.13 46.48
CA GLN A 537 -20.10 -1.87 46.84
C GLN A 537 -21.63 -1.98 46.78
N ASN A 538 -22.32 -1.47 47.80
CA ASN A 538 -23.74 -1.15 47.77
C ASN A 538 -23.94 0.11 46.92
N ILE A 539 -24.88 0.07 45.98
CA ILE A 539 -25.26 1.23 45.17
C ILE A 539 -26.78 1.38 45.25
N LEU A 540 -27.25 2.38 45.98
CA LEU A 540 -28.67 2.72 46.11
C LEU A 540 -28.95 4.04 45.40
N ARG A 541 -29.76 4.00 44.34
CA ARG A 541 -30.19 5.17 43.57
C ARG A 541 -31.65 5.49 43.85
N ILE A 542 -31.96 6.74 44.11
CA ILE A 542 -33.33 7.25 44.21
C ILE A 542 -33.53 8.39 43.24
N ARG A 543 -34.72 8.46 42.63
CA ARG A 543 -35.06 9.52 41.67
C ARG A 543 -36.40 10.15 41.99
N LYS A 544 -36.47 11.46 41.77
CA LYS A 544 -37.69 12.24 41.89
C LYS A 544 -37.86 13.19 40.73
N LYS A 545 -38.95 13.00 40.00
CA LYS A 545 -39.35 13.86 38.89
C LYS A 545 -40.07 15.10 39.42
N PHE A 546 -39.84 16.22 38.77
CA PHE A 546 -40.48 17.50 39.07
C PHE A 546 -40.79 18.25 37.78
N GLU A 547 -41.84 19.07 37.81
CA GLU A 547 -42.16 19.94 36.69
C GLU A 547 -41.32 21.22 36.81
N THR A 548 -40.55 21.54 35.78
CA THR A 548 -39.92 22.84 35.64
C THR A 548 -40.98 23.87 35.25
N CYS A 549 -41.14 24.92 36.05
CA CYS A 549 -41.95 26.06 35.64
C CYS A 549 -41.27 26.72 34.43
N THR A 550 -41.82 26.55 33.24
CA THR A 550 -41.50 27.40 32.09
C THR A 550 -41.96 28.82 32.40
N GLU A 551 -41.02 29.76 32.58
CA GLU A 551 -41.33 31.19 32.50
C GLU A 551 -41.55 31.63 31.04
#